data_AF-X1M5R9-F1
#
_entry.id   AF-X1M5R9-F1
#
_cell.length_a   1.000
_cell.length_b   1.000
_cell.length_c   1.000
_cell.angle_alpha   90.00
_cell.angle_beta   90.00
_cell.angle_gamma   90.00
#
_symmetry.space_group_name_H-M   'P 1'
#
loop_
_entity.id
_entity.type
_entity.pdbx_description
1 polymer ?
#
loop_
_entity_poly.entity_id
_entity_poly.type
_entity_poly.pdbx_seq_one_letter_code
_entity_poly.pdbx_strand_id
1 'polypeptide(L)'
;MNIKELREKAIKRYENGESPKEIYQSLGKGKTWFFKWLKRYNLDGKDWAKSHSYRPHQSPKRIDKTMEQMVIETRKHLEKKLY
;
A
#
# COMPACT_ATOMS: atom_id res chain seq x y z
N MET A 1 10.37 7.31 -8.28
CA MET A 1 10.29 7.49 -6.82
C MET A 1 9.14 6.65 -6.30
N ASN A 2 9.42 5.71 -5.40
CA ASN A 2 8.43 4.78 -4.88
C ASN A 2 7.47 5.51 -3.94
N ILE A 3 6.20 5.09 -3.87
CA ILE A 3 5.19 5.74 -3.01
C ILE A 3 5.60 5.64 -1.54
N LYS A 4 6.31 4.57 -1.15
CA LYS A 4 6.88 4.42 0.21
C LYS A 4 7.88 5.54 0.53
N GLU A 5 8.80 5.83 -0.38
CA GLU A 5 9.82 6.87 -0.23
C GLU A 5 9.20 8.26 -0.09
N LEU A 6 8.12 8.54 -0.83
CA LEU A 6 7.37 9.80 -0.69
C LEU A 6 6.76 9.96 0.70
N ARG A 7 6.24 8.88 1.30
CA ARG A 7 5.67 8.90 2.65
C ARG A 7 6.76 9.16 3.69
N GLU A 8 7.86 8.41 3.61
CA GLU A 8 9.01 8.57 4.52
C GLU A 8 9.62 9.97 4.42
N LYS A 9 9.79 10.49 3.20
CA LYS A 9 10.28 11.86 2.99
C LYS A 9 9.35 12.92 3.57
N ALA A 10 8.03 12.74 3.44
CA ALA A 10 7.06 13.68 3.99
C ALA A 10 7.13 13.75 5.53
N ILE A 11 7.25 12.60 6.20
CA ILE A 11 7.37 12.55 7.66
C ILE A 11 8.72 13.10 8.14
N LYS A 12 9.83 12.75 7.49
CA LYS A 12 11.16 13.31 7.83
C LYS A 12 11.17 14.85 7.76
N ARG A 13 10.52 15.43 6.73
CA ARG A 13 10.38 16.89 6.61
C ARG A 13 9.53 17.50 7.72
N TYR A 14 8.48 16.79 8.13
CA TYR A 14 7.66 17.21 9.26
C TYR A 14 8.41 17.17 10.58
N GLU A 15 9.23 16.14 10.82
CA GLU A 15 10.13 16.06 11.99
C GLU A 15 11.19 17.17 11.99
N ASN A 16 11.64 17.60 10.80
CA ASN A 16 12.52 18.75 10.64
C ASN A 16 11.82 20.12 10.87
N GLY A 17 10.52 20.14 11.17
CA GLY A 17 9.76 21.36 11.48
C GLY A 17 9.16 22.08 10.27
N GLU A 18 9.20 21.50 9.06
CA GLU A 18 8.53 22.07 7.89
C GLU A 18 7.01 22.07 8.07
N SER A 19 6.32 23.08 7.53
CA SER A 19 4.87 23.15 7.65
C SER A 19 4.19 22.04 6.83
N PRO A 20 3.13 21.37 7.34
CA PRO A 20 2.40 20.34 6.59
C PRO A 20 1.98 20.79 5.19
N LYS A 21 1.61 22.07 5.04
CA LYS A 21 1.15 22.67 3.78
C LYS A 21 2.24 22.68 2.71
N GLU A 22 3.44 23.11 3.06
CA GLU A 22 4.59 23.14 2.15
C GLU A 22 5.04 21.73 1.78
N ILE A 23 4.98 20.79 2.73
CA ILE A 23 5.36 19.39 2.50
C ILE A 23 4.45 18.76 1.45
N TYR A 24 3.12 18.78 1.62
CA TYR A 24 2.24 18.11 0.65
C TYR A 24 2.18 18.85 -0.69
N GLN A 25 2.29 20.18 -0.70
CA GLN A 25 2.32 20.95 -1.96
C GLN A 25 3.59 20.66 -2.76
N SER A 26 4.77 20.64 -2.12
CA SER A 26 6.04 20.34 -2.80
C SER A 26 6.11 18.90 -3.30
N LEU A 27 5.36 17.97 -2.70
CA LEU A 27 5.26 16.58 -3.12
C LEU A 27 4.09 16.32 -4.11
N GLY A 28 3.32 17.34 -4.48
CA GLY A 28 2.14 17.20 -5.35
C GLY A 28 1.05 16.31 -4.75
N LYS A 29 0.88 16.32 -3.42
CA LYS A 29 -0.12 15.53 -2.67
C LYS A 29 -1.13 16.44 -1.99
N GLY A 30 -2.31 15.89 -1.72
CA GLY A 30 -3.38 16.59 -1.01
C GLY A 30 -3.18 16.57 0.51
N LYS A 31 -3.86 17.51 1.20
CA LYS A 31 -3.94 17.60 2.66
C LYS A 31 -4.31 16.25 3.31
N THR A 32 -5.36 15.60 2.78
CA THR A 32 -5.87 14.31 3.29
C THR A 32 -4.85 13.19 3.22
N TRP A 33 -4.02 13.18 2.18
CA TRP A 33 -2.96 12.19 2.02
C TRP A 33 -1.91 12.33 3.12
N PHE A 34 -1.45 13.55 3.39
CA PHE A 34 -0.41 13.79 4.40
C PHE A 34 -0.89 13.42 5.80
N PHE A 35 -2.05 13.93 6.22
CA PHE A 35 -2.59 13.64 7.56
C PHE A 35 -2.94 12.17 7.76
N LYS A 36 -3.34 11.45 6.70
CA LYS A 36 -3.52 9.98 6.76
C LYS A 36 -2.22 9.28 7.15
N TRP A 37 -1.10 9.64 6.52
CA TRP A 37 0.19 9.01 6.79
C TRP A 37 0.81 9.48 8.10
N LEU A 38 0.61 10.74 8.49
CA LEU A 38 1.00 11.23 9.81
C LEU A 38 0.28 10.48 10.93
N LYS A 39 -1.03 10.28 10.80
CA LYS A 39 -1.81 9.48 11.76
C LYS A 39 -1.30 8.05 11.85
N ARG A 40 -0.97 7.43 10.70
CA ARG A 40 -0.41 6.08 10.66
C ARG A 40 1.01 6.01 11.24
N TYR A 41 1.84 7.02 11.02
CA TYR A 41 3.17 7.09 11.63
C TYR A 41 3.09 7.04 13.15
N ASN A 42 2.18 7.81 13.73
CA ASN A 42 1.97 7.85 15.17
C ASN A 42 1.38 6.55 15.76
N LEU A 43 0.73 5.70 14.94
CA LEU A 43 0.04 4.49 15.38
C LEU A 43 0.82 3.19 15.10
N ASP A 44 1.44 3.07 13.92
CA ASP A 44 1.93 1.80 13.36
C ASP A 44 3.47 1.65 13.37
N GLY A 45 4.21 2.53 14.04
CA GLY A 45 5.63 2.39 14.39
C GLY A 45 6.57 2.03 13.23
N LYS A 46 6.67 0.75 12.87
CA LYS A 46 7.68 0.20 11.93
C LYS A 46 7.19 0.02 10.49
N ASP A 47 5.91 -0.25 10.28
CA ASP A 47 5.35 -0.62 8.96
C ASP A 47 4.32 0.37 8.40
N TRP A 48 4.18 1.52 9.05
CA TRP A 48 3.25 2.59 8.68
C TRP A 48 3.38 3.05 7.21
N ALA A 49 4.58 2.99 6.63
CA ALA A 49 4.83 3.44 5.26
C ALA A 49 4.43 2.39 4.20
N LYS A 50 4.13 1.15 4.59
CA LYS A 50 3.73 0.09 3.65
C LYS A 50 2.29 0.29 3.17
N SER A 51 2.07 0.08 1.88
CA SER A 51 0.72 0.04 1.33
C SER A 51 -0.01 -1.17 1.90
N HIS A 52 -1.20 -0.93 2.43
CA HIS A 52 -2.10 -2.01 2.82
C HIS A 52 -2.89 -2.46 1.59
N SER A 53 -3.28 -3.73 1.57
CA SER A 53 -4.18 -4.23 0.54
C SER A 53 -5.49 -3.42 0.58
N TYR A 54 -5.90 -2.89 -0.58
CA TYR A 54 -7.25 -2.32 -0.77
C TYR A 54 -8.29 -3.39 -1.08
N ARG A 55 -7.87 -4.66 -1.15
CA ARG A 55 -8.77 -5.76 -1.48
C ARG A 55 -9.80 -5.92 -0.37
N PRO A 56 -11.09 -6.11 -0.70
CA PRO A 56 -12.09 -6.49 0.28
C PRO A 56 -11.62 -7.71 1.06
N HIS A 57 -11.71 -7.63 2.40
CA HIS A 57 -11.38 -8.76 3.26
C HIS A 57 -12.37 -9.92 3.08
N GLN A 58 -13.61 -9.60 2.70
CA GLN A 58 -14.67 -10.55 2.46
C GLN A 58 -15.25 -10.34 1.06
N SER A 59 -15.50 -11.44 0.37
CA SER A 59 -16.20 -11.48 -0.91
C SER A 59 -17.26 -12.57 -0.81
N PRO A 60 -18.56 -12.25 -0.94
CA PRO A 60 -19.63 -13.25 -0.82
C PRO A 60 -19.52 -14.41 -1.81
N LYS A 61 -18.94 -14.15 -2.99
CA LYS A 61 -18.75 -15.15 -4.06
C LYS A 61 -17.36 -15.78 -4.05
N ARG A 62 -16.66 -15.72 -2.91
CA ARG A 62 -15.31 -16.30 -2.81
C ARG A 62 -15.39 -17.82 -2.91
N ILE A 63 -14.69 -18.37 -3.88
CA ILE A 63 -14.51 -19.82 -4.02
C ILE A 63 -13.67 -20.37 -2.86
N ASP A 64 -13.87 -21.65 -2.54
CA ASP A 64 -13.08 -22.31 -1.51
C ASP A 64 -11.58 -22.28 -1.83
N LYS A 65 -10.73 -22.20 -0.80
CA LYS A 65 -9.27 -22.13 -0.95
C LYS A 65 -8.71 -23.32 -1.72
N THR A 66 -9.30 -24.50 -1.54
CA THR A 66 -8.86 -25.74 -2.22
C THR A 66 -9.13 -25.65 -3.72
N MET A 67 -10.31 -25.13 -4.09
CA MET A 67 -10.67 -24.90 -5.50
C MET A 67 -9.79 -23.81 -6.13
N GLU A 68 -9.55 -22.71 -5.41
CA GLU A 68 -8.65 -21.63 -5.86
C GLU A 68 -7.25 -22.18 -6.16
N GLN A 69 -6.73 -23.04 -5.29
CA GLN A 69 -5.41 -23.64 -5.44
C GLN A 69 -5.35 -24.60 -6.64
N MET A 70 -6.37 -25.46 -6.82
CA MET A 70 -6.45 -26.35 -7.99
C MET A 70 -6.45 -25.58 -9.31
N VAL A 71 -7.18 -24.47 -9.39
CA VAL A 71 -7.20 -23.62 -10.59
C VAL A 71 -5.83 -23.00 -10.86
N ILE A 72 -5.15 -22.50 -9.82
CA ILE A 72 -3.80 -21.91 -9.94
C ILE A 72 -2.80 -22.94 -10.44
N GLU A 73 -2.81 -24.15 -9.87
CA GLU A 73 -1.90 -25.23 -10.25
C GLU A 73 -2.13 -25.70 -11.68
N THR A 74 -3.40 -25.88 -12.06
CA THR A 74 -3.78 -26.22 -13.43
C THR A 74 -3.28 -25.16 -14.41
N ARG A 75 -3.48 -23.87 -14.10
CA ARG A 75 -3.02 -22.77 -14.94
C ARG A 75 -1.50 -22.75 -15.09
N LYS A 76 -0.75 -22.89 -13.98
CA LYS A 76 0.71 -22.98 -13.99
C LYS A 76 1.22 -24.19 -14.78
N HIS A 77 0.53 -25.32 -14.71
CA HIS A 77 0.88 -26.52 -15.46
C HIS A 77 0.71 -26.29 -16.97
N LEU A 78 -0.41 -25.70 -17.39
CA LEU A 78 -0.68 -25.38 -18.79
C LEU A 78 0.26 -24.30 -19.35
N GLU A 79 0.58 -23.27 -18.58
CA GLU A 79 1.54 -22.23 -18.99
C GLU A 79 2.97 -22.77 -19.21
N LYS A 80 3.34 -23.85 -18.51
CA LYS A 80 4.64 -24.53 -18.70
C LYS A 80 4.67 -25.47 -19.90
N LYS A 81 3.51 -25.88 -20.42
CA LYS A 81 3.42 -26.54 -21.73
C LYS A 81 3.46 -25.44 -22.80
N LEU A 82 4.68 -25.04 -23.18
CA LEU A 82 4.89 -24.44 -24.49
C LEU A 82 4.44 -25.47 -25.55
N TYR A 83 3.70 -25.00 -26.56
CA TYR A 83 3.16 -25.78 -27.67
C TYR A 83 4.19 -26.75 -28.27
#